data_AF-A0A853BEP5-F1
#
_entry.id   AF-A0A853BEP5-F1
#
_cell.length_a   1.000
_cell.length_b   1.000
_cell.length_c   1.000
_cell.angle_alpha   90.00
_cell.angle_beta   90.00
_cell.angle_gamma   90.00
#
_symmetry.space_group_name_H-M   'P 1'
#
loop_
_entity.id
_entity.type
_entity.pdbx_description
1 polymer ?
#
loop_
_entity_poly.entity_id
_entity_poly.type
_entity_poly.pdbx_seq_one_letter_code
_entity_poly.pdbx_strand_id
1 'polypeptide(L)'
;MTTIVLTPAPRDAQRNRERLIAAAREVFGEKGLDAPLEEIARRALPGAKKLEAAKAEVGERIARIVARAHDAGVLRPDFGLDDLGFAIAATAQAAPLDPDGWRRHLDFLFDGLRPQDT
;
A
#
# COMPACT_ATOMS: atom_id res chain seq x y z
N MET A 1 -5.67 4.06 -5.88
CA MET A 1 -4.44 4.28 -5.09
C MET A 1 -4.79 4.53 -3.62
N THR A 2 -4.94 3.48 -2.81
CA THR A 2 -5.11 3.59 -1.36
C THR A 2 -3.77 3.31 -0.69
N THR A 3 -3.08 4.36 -0.24
CA THR A 3 -1.82 4.22 0.50
C THR A 3 -2.13 3.85 1.95
N ILE A 4 -1.78 2.62 2.35
CA ILE A 4 -1.73 2.20 3.75
C ILE A 4 -0.58 2.95 4.44
N VAL A 5 -0.88 3.85 5.38
CA VAL A 5 0.13 4.56 6.17
C VAL A 5 0.32 3.85 7.50
N LEU A 6 1.45 3.16 7.66
CA LEU A 6 1.94 2.74 8.96
C LEU A 6 2.52 3.99 9.66
N THR A 7 1.96 4.37 10.81
CA THR A 7 2.43 5.54 11.56
C THR A 7 3.82 5.28 12.15
N PRO A 8 4.85 6.09 11.86
CA PRO A 8 6.20 5.86 12.36
C PRO A 8 6.31 6.12 13.87
N ALA A 9 7.32 5.53 14.52
CA ALA A 9 7.57 5.73 15.95
C ALA A 9 7.85 7.23 16.28
N PRO A 10 7.49 7.74 17.46
CA PRO A 10 7.57 9.18 17.77
C PRO A 10 8.96 9.82 17.59
N ARG A 11 10.03 9.08 17.91
CA ARG A 11 11.43 9.55 17.70
C ARG A 11 11.79 9.67 16.22
N ASP A 12 11.27 8.79 15.39
CA ASP A 12 11.47 8.84 13.94
C ASP A 12 10.66 9.97 13.32
N ALA A 13 9.46 10.25 13.84
CA ALA A 13 8.62 11.35 13.36
C ALA A 13 9.33 12.71 13.47
N GLN A 14 9.98 13.01 14.61
CA GLN A 14 10.72 14.27 14.78
C GLN A 14 11.94 14.38 13.87
N ARG A 15 12.76 13.33 13.78
CA ARG A 15 13.92 13.29 12.87
C ARG A 15 13.51 13.38 11.41
N ASN A 16 12.43 12.71 11.03
CA ASN A 16 11.89 12.78 9.68
C ASN A 16 11.36 14.18 9.35
N ARG A 17 10.71 14.85 10.31
CA ARG A 17 10.28 16.24 10.16
C ARG A 17 11.44 17.19 9.90
N GLU A 18 12.52 17.08 10.66
CA GLU A 18 13.73 17.90 10.47
C GLU A 18 14.33 17.68 9.07
N ARG A 19 14.44 16.42 8.63
CA ARG A 19 14.92 16.07 7.29
C ARG A 19 14.01 16.60 6.18
N LEU A 20 12.69 16.52 6.35
CA LEU A 20 11.72 17.03 5.39
C LEU A 20 11.83 18.54 5.21
N ILE A 21 11.98 19.30 6.30
CA ILE A 21 12.15 20.76 6.24
C ILE A 21 13.46 21.13 5.53
N ALA A 22 14.55 20.42 5.84
CA ALA A 22 15.85 20.66 5.18
C ALA A 22 15.76 20.38 3.67
N ALA A 23 15.22 19.22 3.28
CA ALA A 23 15.05 18.86 1.87
C ALA A 23 14.11 19.80 1.12
N ALA A 24 13.04 20.28 1.76
CA ALA A 24 12.10 21.23 1.14
C ALA A 24 12.80 22.54 0.79
N ARG A 25 13.63 23.07 1.69
CA ARG A 25 14.41 24.29 1.45
C ARG A 25 15.36 24.13 0.26
N GLU A 26 16.05 23.00 0.17
CA GLU A 26 16.93 22.69 -0.97
C GLU A 26 16.15 22.59 -2.27
N VAL A 27 15.11 21.76 -2.31
CA VAL A 27 14.34 21.47 -3.52
C VAL A 27 13.61 22.71 -4.04
N PHE A 28 13.01 23.51 -3.15
CA PHE A 28 12.38 24.77 -3.57
C PHE A 28 13.40 25.82 -4.02
N GLY A 29 14.60 25.83 -3.44
CA GLY A 29 15.70 26.68 -3.90
C GLY A 29 16.21 26.29 -5.29
N GLU A 30 16.24 24.99 -5.60
CA GLU A 30 16.70 24.45 -6.89
C GLU A 30 15.64 24.54 -8.01
N LYS A 31 14.36 24.28 -7.69
CA LYS A 31 13.31 24.04 -8.69
C LYS A 31 12.10 24.99 -8.60
N GLY A 32 12.09 25.92 -7.64
CA GLY A 32 10.94 26.78 -7.37
C GLY A 32 9.82 26.06 -6.61
N LEU A 33 8.72 26.78 -6.34
CA LEU A 33 7.62 26.30 -5.51
C LEU A 33 6.73 25.25 -6.18
N ASP A 34 6.86 25.06 -7.50
CA ASP A 34 6.14 24.03 -8.26
C ASP A 34 6.77 22.63 -8.13
N ALA A 35 7.84 22.50 -7.33
CA ALA A 35 8.50 21.23 -7.13
C ALA A 35 7.57 20.19 -6.48
N PRO A 36 7.53 18.95 -7.02
CA PRO A 36 6.65 17.91 -6.48
C PRO A 36 7.06 17.50 -5.07
N LEU A 37 6.08 17.30 -4.18
CA LEU A 37 6.32 16.90 -2.79
C LEU A 37 7.00 15.52 -2.69
N GLU A 38 6.77 14.64 -3.67
CA GLU A 38 7.43 13.34 -3.79
C GLU A 38 8.94 13.48 -3.88
N GLU A 39 9.44 14.53 -4.53
CA GLU A 39 10.88 14.78 -4.64
C GLU A 39 11.50 15.15 -3.30
N ILE A 40 10.78 15.98 -2.53
CA ILE A 40 11.17 16.36 -1.16
C ILE A 40 11.21 15.10 -0.28
N ALA A 41 10.16 14.28 -0.32
CA ALA A 41 10.07 13.05 0.46
C ALA A 41 11.19 12.05 0.09
N ARG A 42 11.49 11.89 -1.20
CA ARG A 42 12.55 11.02 -1.72
C ARG A 42 13.94 11.44 -1.22
N ARG A 43 14.18 12.75 -1.10
CA ARG A 43 15.45 13.31 -0.60
C ARG A 43 15.56 13.27 0.92
N ALA A 44 14.45 13.49 1.63
CA ALA A 44 14.41 13.58 3.09
C ALA A 44 14.37 12.23 3.82
N LEU A 45 13.64 11.25 3.29
CA LEU A 45 13.29 10.03 4.04
C LEU A 45 14.21 8.86 3.67
N PRO A 46 15.04 8.36 4.61
CA PRO A 46 15.87 7.19 4.37
C PRO A 46 14.99 6.00 4.03
N GLY A 47 15.16 5.47 2.81
CA GLY A 47 14.40 4.33 2.36
C GLY A 47 13.10 4.64 1.61
N ALA A 48 12.69 5.90 1.41
CA ALA A 48 11.52 6.21 0.58
C ALA A 48 11.63 5.60 -0.82
N LYS A 49 12.78 5.77 -1.50
CA LYS A 49 13.01 5.13 -2.81
C LYS A 49 12.95 3.59 -2.75
N LYS A 50 13.48 2.99 -1.68
CA LYS A 50 13.46 1.53 -1.50
C LYS A 50 12.04 1.01 -1.23
N LEU A 51 11.27 1.75 -0.44
CA LEU A 51 9.88 1.45 -0.13
C LEU A 51 9.01 1.52 -1.39
N GLU A 52 9.14 2.56 -2.20
CA GLU A 52 8.40 2.68 -3.45
C GLU A 52 8.76 1.56 -4.43
N ALA A 53 10.05 1.22 -4.55
CA ALA A 53 10.47 0.08 -5.37
C ALA A 53 9.91 -1.25 -4.85
N ALA A 54 9.92 -1.48 -3.53
CA ALA A 54 9.36 -2.68 -2.93
C ALA A 54 7.84 -2.77 -3.12
N LYS A 55 7.12 -1.65 -2.97
CA LYS A 55 5.67 -1.58 -3.24
C LYS A 55 5.37 -1.92 -4.70
N ALA A 56 6.14 -1.39 -5.65
CA ALA A 56 5.99 -1.69 -7.06
C ALA A 56 6.22 -3.18 -7.36
N GLU A 57 7.32 -3.76 -6.84
CA GLU A 57 7.61 -5.19 -7.02
C GLU A 57 6.50 -6.08 -6.45
N VAL A 58 6.03 -5.77 -5.24
CA VAL A 58 4.93 -6.51 -4.60
C VAL A 58 3.65 -6.36 -5.41
N GLY A 59 3.32 -5.15 -5.86
CA GLY A 59 2.15 -4.88 -6.70
C GLY A 59 2.17 -5.69 -8.01
N GLU A 60 3.31 -5.75 -8.70
CA GLU A 60 3.46 -6.57 -9.90
C GLU A 60 3.32 -8.08 -9.61
N ARG A 61 3.90 -8.56 -8.51
CA ARG A 61 3.75 -9.96 -8.08
C ARG A 61 2.30 -10.30 -7.80
N ILE A 62 1.58 -9.42 -7.09
CA ILE A 62 0.16 -9.58 -6.79
C ILE A 62 -0.67 -9.56 -8.07
N ALA A 63 -0.43 -8.62 -8.99
CA ALA A 63 -1.14 -8.55 -10.27
C ALA A 63 -1.00 -9.85 -11.07
N ARG A 64 0.19 -10.46 -11.08
CA ARG A 64 0.41 -11.78 -11.71
C ARG A 64 -0.37 -12.90 -11.03
N ILE A 65 -0.52 -12.86 -9.71
CA ILE A 65 -1.32 -13.86 -8.98
C ILE A 65 -2.80 -13.73 -9.35
N VAL A 66 -3.33 -12.50 -9.34
CA VAL A 66 -4.72 -12.20 -9.72
C VAL A 66 -5.00 -12.65 -11.15
N ALA A 67 -4.14 -12.29 -12.11
CA ALA A 67 -4.28 -12.72 -13.51
C ALA A 67 -4.31 -14.25 -13.64
N ARG A 68 -3.37 -14.96 -13.00
CA ARG A 68 -3.34 -16.43 -13.01
C ARG A 68 -4.58 -17.06 -12.37
N ALA A 69 -5.15 -16.42 -11.36
CA ALA A 69 -6.36 -16.90 -10.70
C ALA A 69 -7.60 -16.75 -11.61
N HIS A 70 -7.67 -15.66 -12.37
CA HIS A 70 -8.65 -15.48 -13.45
C HIS A 70 -8.48 -16.52 -14.56
N ASP A 71 -7.25 -16.71 -15.06
CA ASP A 71 -6.96 -17.69 -16.12
C ASP A 71 -7.33 -19.13 -15.71
N ALA A 72 -7.18 -19.45 -14.43
CA ALA A 72 -7.55 -20.75 -13.87
C ALA A 72 -9.06 -20.88 -13.58
N GLY A 73 -9.84 -19.81 -13.75
CA GLY A 73 -11.27 -19.78 -13.47
C GLY A 73 -11.61 -19.95 -11.98
N VAL A 74 -10.68 -19.64 -11.07
CA VAL A 74 -10.88 -19.79 -9.61
C VAL A 74 -11.24 -18.47 -8.93
N LEU A 75 -11.24 -17.37 -9.68
CA LEU A 75 -11.53 -16.03 -9.21
C LEU A 75 -12.72 -15.44 -9.98
N ARG A 76 -13.59 -14.71 -9.27
CA ARG A 76 -14.74 -14.03 -9.86
C ARG A 76 -14.27 -13.01 -10.91
N PRO A 77 -14.92 -12.94 -12.10
CA PRO A 77 -14.44 -12.17 -13.25
C PRO A 77 -14.40 -10.64 -13.05
N ASP A 78 -15.16 -10.09 -12.10
CA ASP A 78 -15.19 -8.67 -11.78
C ASP A 78 -14.15 -8.26 -10.71
N PHE A 79 -13.45 -9.21 -10.09
CA PHE A 79 -12.51 -8.93 -9.01
C PHE A 79 -11.13 -8.52 -9.54
N GLY A 80 -10.71 -7.30 -9.23
CA GLY A 80 -9.45 -6.72 -9.68
C GLY A 80 -8.43 -6.44 -8.57
N LEU A 81 -7.30 -5.84 -8.97
CA LEU A 81 -6.24 -5.42 -8.06
C LEU A 81 -6.71 -4.35 -7.06
N ASP A 82 -7.59 -3.45 -7.50
CA ASP A 82 -8.16 -2.41 -6.64
C ASP A 82 -9.05 -3.00 -5.55
N ASP A 83 -9.88 -4.00 -5.88
CA ASP A 83 -10.73 -4.73 -4.92
C ASP A 83 -9.90 -5.48 -3.88
N LEU A 84 -8.80 -6.09 -4.31
CA LEU A 84 -7.83 -6.71 -3.41
C LEU A 84 -7.19 -5.68 -2.47
N GLY A 85 -6.90 -4.48 -2.97
CA GLY A 85 -6.42 -3.36 -2.16
C GLY A 85 -7.42 -2.98 -1.07
N PHE A 86 -8.71 -2.88 -1.40
CA PHE A 86 -9.77 -2.62 -0.43
C PHE A 86 -9.94 -3.75 0.58
N ALA A 87 -9.89 -5.01 0.14
CA ALA A 87 -9.97 -6.19 0.99
C ALA A 87 -8.86 -6.25 2.05
N ILE A 88 -7.60 -6.02 1.63
CA ILE A 88 -6.45 -5.98 2.54
C ILE A 88 -6.60 -4.85 3.55
N ALA A 89 -6.99 -3.65 3.10
CA ALA A 89 -7.19 -2.51 3.99
C ALA A 89 -8.31 -2.76 5.02
N ALA A 90 -9.42 -3.36 4.60
CA ALA A 90 -10.50 -3.74 5.51
C ALA A 90 -10.03 -4.78 6.56
N THR A 91 -9.31 -5.80 6.12
CA THR A 91 -8.74 -6.84 7.01
C THR A 91 -7.77 -6.24 8.03
N ALA A 92 -6.89 -5.34 7.60
CA ALA A 92 -5.91 -4.69 8.48
C ALA A 92 -6.57 -3.82 9.55
N GLN A 93 -7.70 -3.19 9.25
CA GLN A 93 -8.48 -2.42 10.24
C GLN A 93 -9.23 -3.30 11.24
N ALA A 94 -9.57 -4.53 10.87
CA ALA A 94 -10.23 -5.49 11.76
C ALA A 94 -9.25 -6.15 12.75
N ALA A 95 -7.96 -6.24 12.40
CA ALA A 95 -6.94 -6.95 13.19
C ALA A 95 -6.80 -6.47 14.66
N PRO A 96 -6.93 -5.17 15.00
CA PRO A 96 -6.89 -4.73 16.40
C PRO A 96 -8.12 -5.10 17.23
N LEU A 97 -9.25 -5.40 16.58
CA LEU A 97 -10.52 -5.70 17.27
C LEU A 97 -10.61 -7.16 17.71
N ASP A 98 -10.02 -8.07 16.93
CA ASP A 98 -10.00 -9.50 17.19
C ASP A 98 -8.67 -10.11 16.67
N PRO A 99 -7.74 -10.50 17.56
CA PRO A 99 -6.44 -11.05 17.20
C PRO A 99 -6.50 -12.32 16.33
N ASP A 100 -7.62 -13.05 16.37
CA ASP A 100 -7.84 -14.26 15.56
C ASP A 100 -8.93 -14.07 14.49
N GLY A 101 -9.69 -12.98 14.56
CA GLY A 101 -10.79 -12.66 13.65
C GLY A 101 -10.36 -12.44 12.21
N TRP A 102 -9.10 -12.07 11.99
CA TRP A 102 -8.55 -11.93 10.65
C TRP A 102 -8.57 -13.24 9.85
N ARG A 103 -8.44 -14.41 10.50
CA ARG A 103 -8.52 -15.72 9.81
C ARG A 103 -9.92 -15.97 9.27
N ARG A 104 -10.94 -15.83 10.13
CA ARG A 104 -12.35 -15.98 9.74
C ARG A 104 -12.74 -14.98 8.65
N HIS A 105 -12.23 -13.75 8.74
CA HIS A 105 -12.50 -12.72 7.74
C HIS A 105 -11.90 -13.10 6.38
N LEU A 106 -10.67 -13.62 6.35
CA LEU A 106 -10.06 -14.11 5.12
C LEU A 106 -10.80 -15.32 4.53
N ASP A 107 -11.24 -16.26 5.36
CA ASP A 107 -12.03 -17.42 4.89
C ASP A 107 -13.32 -16.95 4.21
N PHE A 108 -14.07 -16.05 4.87
CA PHE A 108 -15.28 -15.46 4.30
C PHE A 108 -15.00 -14.70 3.00
N LEU A 109 -13.90 -13.92 2.97
CA LEU A 109 -13.50 -13.17 1.79
C LEU A 109 -13.19 -14.12 0.64
N PHE A 110 -12.32 -15.12 0.85
CA PHE A 110 -11.95 -16.08 -0.18
C PHE A 110 -13.12 -16.92 -0.69
N ASP A 111 -14.03 -17.33 0.18
CA ASP A 111 -15.26 -17.99 -0.24
C ASP A 111 -16.10 -17.08 -1.16
N GLY A 112 -16.20 -15.78 -0.86
CA GLY A 112 -16.90 -14.80 -1.68
C GLY A 112 -16.23 -14.48 -3.03
N LEU A 113 -14.91 -14.69 -3.13
CA LEU A 113 -14.12 -14.48 -4.35
C LEU A 113 -14.22 -15.61 -5.37
N ARG A 114 -14.75 -16.78 -4.99
CA ARG A 114 -14.94 -17.89 -5.92
C ARG A 114 -16.00 -17.54 -6.98
N PRO A 115 -15.90 -18.12 -8.19
CA PRO A 115 -16.96 -18.00 -9.19
C PRO A 115 -18.31 -18.40 -8.60
N GLN A 116 -19.35 -17.67 -8.95
CA GLN A 116 -20.71 -18.00 -8.53
C GLN A 116 -21.38 -18.77 -9.67
N ASP A 117 -21.88 -19.97 -9.40
CA ASP A 117 -22.72 -20.69 -10.35
C ASP A 117 -24.01 -19.88 -10.53
N THR A 118 -24.30 -19.50 -11.78
CA THR A 118 -25.57 -18.83 -12.16
C THR A 118 -26.64 -19.87 -12.42
#